data_AF-A0A1G1HN85-F1
#
_entry.id   AF-A0A1G1HN85-F1
#
_cell.length_a   1.000
_cell.length_b   1.000
_cell.length_c   1.000
_cell.angle_alpha   90.00
_cell.angle_beta   90.00
_cell.angle_gamma   90.00
#
_symmetry.space_group_name_H-M   'P 1'
#
loop_
_entity.id
_entity.type
_entity.pdbx_description
1 polymer ?
#
loop_
_entity_poly.entity_id
_entity_poly.type
_entity_poly.pdbx_seq_one_letter_code
_entity_poly.pdbx_strand_id
1 'polypeptide(L)' 'MFKGKRIARFSGFEAVAMRKLAFLNVAGKIEDLRVPPGNRLEALKGRRQGQWSIRINDQWRICFRFES' A
#
# COMPACT_ATOMS: atom_id res chain seq x y z
N MET A 1 12.05 10.89 -2.58
CA MET A 1 12.04 10.79 -1.10
C MET A 1 10.72 11.36 -0.58
N PHE A 2 9.93 10.59 0.18
CA PHE A 2 8.63 11.05 0.70
C PHE A 2 8.81 12.26 1.63
N LYS A 3 8.02 13.33 1.45
CA LYS A 3 8.21 14.62 2.15
C LYS A 3 7.90 14.62 3.66
N GLY A 4 7.70 13.47 4.30
CA GLY A 4 7.66 13.30 5.76
C GLY A 4 6.66 14.18 6.53
N LYS A 5 5.66 14.77 5.86
CA LYS A 5 4.73 15.69 6.52
C LYS A 5 3.78 14.89 7.41
N ARG A 6 4.03 14.95 8.72
CA ARG A 6 3.21 14.28 9.72
C ARG A 6 1.78 14.80 9.68
N ILE A 7 0.83 13.89 9.51
CA ILE A 7 -0.61 14.19 9.57
C ILE A 7 -1.16 13.56 10.85
N ALA A 8 -1.65 14.38 11.78
CA ALA A 8 -2.11 13.93 13.10
C ALA A 8 -3.12 12.76 13.00
N ARG A 9 -4.05 12.84 12.03
CA ARG A 9 -5.04 11.80 11.74
C ARG A 9 -4.43 10.42 11.42
N PHE A 10 -3.24 10.38 10.85
CA PHE A 10 -2.58 9.15 10.40
C PHE A 10 -1.43 8.71 11.32
N SER A 11 -1.14 9.50 12.35
CA SER A 11 -0.02 9.25 13.27
C SER A 11 -0.03 7.85 13.89
N GLY A 12 -1.22 7.26 14.12
CA GLY A 12 -1.37 5.92 14.68
C GLY A 12 -0.92 4.77 13.75
N PHE A 13 -0.74 5.02 12.45
CA PHE A 13 -0.32 3.99 11.50
C PHE A 13 0.72 4.47 10.47
N GLU A 14 1.20 5.70 10.59
CA GLU A 14 2.13 6.35 9.65
C GLU A 14 3.35 5.48 9.36
N ALA A 15 4.01 4.94 10.40
CA ALA A 15 5.18 4.10 10.23
C ALA A 15 4.91 2.83 9.39
N VAL A 16 3.73 2.21 9.58
CA VAL A 16 3.30 1.03 8.81
C VAL A 16 3.00 1.41 7.36
N ALA A 17 2.28 2.53 7.16
CA ALA A 17 1.99 3.05 5.84
C ALA A 17 3.26 3.39 5.06
N MET A 18 4.23 4.05 5.70
CA MET A 18 5.50 4.43 5.08
C MET A 18 6.33 3.22 4.66
N ARG A 19 6.39 2.16 5.49
CA ARG A 19 7.06 0.90 5.09
C ARG A 19 6.40 0.27 3.86
N LYS A 20 5.06 0.25 3.81
CA LYS A 20 4.31 -0.28 2.67
C LYS A 20 4.52 0.56 1.41
N LEU A 21 4.56 1.88 1.54
CA LEU A 21 4.88 2.80 0.44
C LEU A 21 6.31 2.60 -0.06
N ALA A 22 7.27 2.34 0.84
CA ALA A 22 8.64 2.03 0.43
C ALA A 22 8.71 0.73 -0.39
N PHE A 23 7.99 -0.33 0.01
CA PHE A 23 7.89 -1.55 -0.80
C PHE A 23 7.24 -1.30 -2.16
N LEU A 24 6.17 -0.52 -2.21
CA LEU A 24 5.54 -0.12 -3.48
C LEU A 24 6.49 0.62 -4.40
N ASN A 25 7.35 1.47 -3.85
CA ASN A 25 8.32 2.25 -4.63
C ASN A 25 9.47 1.41 -5.20
N VAL A 26 9.71 0.21 -4.66
CA VAL A 26 10.82 -0.68 -5.08
C VAL A 26 10.31 -1.88 -5.90
N ALA A 27 9.02 -2.19 -5.84
CA ALA A 27 8.43 -3.31 -6.57
C ALA A 27 8.53 -3.12 -8.09
N GLY A 28 9.16 -4.08 -8.79
CA GLY A 28 9.23 -4.09 -10.25
C GLY A 28 8.03 -4.80 -10.89
N LYS A 29 7.37 -5.68 -10.13
CA LYS A 29 6.14 -6.36 -10.53
C LYS A 29 5.19 -6.53 -9.35
N ILE A 30 3.93 -6.79 -9.65
CA ILE A 30 2.88 -6.90 -8.62
C ILE A 30 3.13 -8.07 -7.65
N GLU A 31 3.79 -9.14 -8.12
CA GLU A 31 4.12 -10.32 -7.33
C GLU A 31 5.14 -10.02 -6.22
N ASP A 32 6.02 -9.04 -6.41
CA ASP A 32 7.03 -8.65 -5.41
C ASP A 32 6.34 -8.14 -4.13
N LEU A 33 5.16 -7.57 -4.26
CA LEU A 33 4.37 -7.07 -3.14
C LEU A 33 3.77 -8.18 -2.28
N ARG A 34 3.83 -9.46 -2.70
CA ARG A 34 3.40 -10.62 -1.91
C ARG A 34 4.48 -11.13 -0.94
N VAL A 35 5.74 -10.76 -1.16
CA VAL A 35 6.90 -11.35 -0.47
C VAL A 35 6.98 -11.01 1.02
N PRO A 36 6.57 -9.83 1.52
CA PRO A 36 6.47 -9.63 2.96
C PRO A 36 5.26 -10.42 3.52
N PRO A 37 5.45 -11.42 4.40
CA PRO A 37 4.35 -12.11 5.06
C PRO A 37 3.56 -11.10 5.90
N GLY A 38 2.42 -10.65 5.38
CA GLY A 38 1.63 -9.55 5.97
C GLY A 38 1.16 -8.50 4.96
N ASN A 39 1.69 -8.50 3.74
CA ASN A 39 1.06 -7.79 2.63
C ASN A 39 -0.15 -8.59 2.14
N ARG A 40 -1.32 -8.28 2.72
CA ARG A 40 -2.62 -8.73 2.21
C ARG A 40 -2.96 -7.96 0.93
N LEU A 41 -2.24 -8.29 -0.14
CA LEU A 41 -2.46 -7.74 -1.48
C LEU A 41 -3.79 -8.29 -2.03
N GLU A 42 -4.71 -7.39 -2.33
CA GLU A 42 -6.04 -7.72 -2.85
C GLU A 42 -6.29 -6.99 -4.16
N ALA A 43 -6.69 -7.71 -5.21
CA ALA A 43 -7.18 -7.12 -6.45
C ALA A 43 -8.59 -6.56 -6.23
N LEU A 44 -8.79 -5.28 -6.53
CA LEU A 44 -10.09 -4.62 -6.40
C LEU A 44 -10.99 -4.96 -7.61
N LYS A 45 -12.30 -5.02 -7.36
CA LYS A 45 -13.33 -5.41 -8.35
C LYS A 45 -14.32 -4.27 -8.61
N GLY A 46 -15.19 -4.45 -9.61
CA GLY A 46 -16.24 -3.49 -9.96
C GLY A 46 -15.67 -2.17 -10.52
N ARG A 47 -16.16 -1.02 -10.03
CA ARG A 47 -15.68 0.31 -10.47
C ARG A 47 -14.19 0.56 -10.22
N ARG A 48 -13.52 -0.29 -9.43
CA ARG A 48 -12.08 -0.21 -9.14
C ARG A 48 -11.29 -1.36 -9.76
N GLN A 49 -11.84 -2.03 -10.76
CA GLN A 49 -11.10 -3.04 -11.52
C GLN A 49 -9.80 -2.46 -12.09
N GLY A 50 -8.73 -3.25 -12.07
CA GLY A 50 -7.37 -2.81 -12.42
C GLY A 50 -6.61 -2.09 -11.30
N GLN A 51 -7.24 -1.89 -10.13
CA GLN A 51 -6.56 -1.42 -8.93
C GLN A 51 -6.28 -2.56 -7.96
N TRP A 52 -5.27 -2.33 -7.13
CA TRP A 52 -4.84 -3.21 -6.06
C TRP A 52 -4.95 -2.50 -4.73
N SER A 53 -5.08 -3.26 -3.65
CA SER A 53 -4.98 -2.70 -2.31
C SER A 53 -4.06 -3.50 -1.42
N ILE A 54 -3.33 -2.80 -0.55
CA ILE A 54 -2.56 -3.39 0.56
C ILE A 54 -3.15 -2.87 1.86
N ARG A 55 -3.46 -3.79 2.77
CA ARG A 55 -3.98 -3.45 4.10
C ARG A 55 -2.90 -2.83 4.99
N ILE A 56 -3.24 -1.73 5.67
CA ILE A 56 -2.43 -1.14 6.74
C ILE A 56 -2.88 -1.71 8.09
N ASN A 57 -4.18 -1.64 8.38
CA ASN A 57 -4.83 -2.20 9.58
C ASN A 57 -6.30 -2.51 9.25
N ASP A 58 -7.16 -2.70 10.26
CA ASP A 58 -8.56 -3.06 10.02
C ASP A 58 -9.38 -1.95 9.35
N GLN A 59 -9.00 -0.68 9.52
CA GLN A 59 -9.71 0.49 9.00
C GLN A 59 -9.10 1.03 7.70
N TRP A 60 -7.79 0.89 7.49
CA TRP A 60 -7.05 1.60 6.45
C TRP A 60 -6.40 0.66 5.43
N ARG A 61 -6.48 1.05 4.15
CA ARG A 61 -5.89 0.36 2.99
C ARG A 61 -5.25 1.36 2.05
N ILE A 62 -4.08 1.03 1.51
CA ILE A 62 -3.45 1.75 0.39
C ILE A 62 -4.04 1.17 -0.89
N CYS A 63 -4.72 1.98 -1.69
CA CYS A 63 -5.20 1.59 -3.02
C CYS A 63 -4.29 2.22 -4.08
N PHE A 64 -3.88 1.43 -5.08
CA PHE A 64 -2.97 1.89 -6.13
C PHE A 64 -3.25 1.17 -7.44
N ARG A 65 -2.83 1.76 -8.55
CA ARG A 65 -2.68 1.09 -9.83
C ARG A 65 -1.23 0.68 -9.99
N PHE A 66 -1.01 -0.45 -10.63
CA PHE A 66 0.32 -0.90 -11.00
C PHE A 66 0.35 -0.89 -12.53
N GLU A 67 1.01 0.13 -13.07
CA GLU A 67 1.22 0.29 -14.50
C GLU A 67 2.71 0.01 -14.71
N SER A 68 2.99 -1.03 -15.51
CA SER A 68 4.33 -1.48 -15.89
C SER A 68 4.99 -0.51 -16.85
#